data_AF-A0A6G7A0X9-F1
#
_entry.id   AF-A0A6G7A0X9-F1
#
_cell.length_a   1.000
_cell.length_b   1.000
_cell.length_c   1.000
_cell.angle_alpha   90.00
_cell.angle_beta   90.00
_cell.angle_gamma   90.00
#
_symmetry.space_group_name_H-M   'P 1'
#
loop_
_entity.id
_entity.type
_entity.pdbx_description
1 polymer ?
#
loop_
_entity_poly.entity_id
_entity_poly.type
_entity_poly.pdbx_seq_one_letter_code
_entity_poly.pdbx_strand_id
1 'polypeptide(L)'
;MRHPAASWLLTLILLPIWQTQAATTPTTPAEAVSNKVLAQSQWQAQAQQCPATLIPKRAQASLDRGDNCSEAEHMESCLQHCKAGDGNDCYWLAINVQKAKGPAMGYEPLFQRACSLGVMSGCTNRAAGMFVASPDDESVRQCVTQTYAKACETDDPWACTMYGFNLSQGIGTPPDSIKALKVLDRSCNKHGLKDPACTAAIQLQQKIQDKLAAPKP
;
A
#
# COMPACT_ATOMS: atom_id res chain seq x y z
N MET A 1 55.57 3.14 68.68
CA MET A 1 54.23 3.52 68.17
C MET A 1 54.16 3.10 66.71
N ARG A 2 53.35 2.07 66.39
CA ARG A 2 53.11 1.57 65.02
C ARG A 2 51.63 1.83 64.72
N HIS A 3 51.32 2.54 63.64
CA HIS A 3 49.96 2.64 63.09
C HIS A 3 49.83 1.69 61.89
N PRO A 4 48.67 1.01 61.69
CA PRO A 4 48.42 0.21 60.50
C PRO A 4 47.86 1.08 59.37
N ALA A 5 48.28 0.80 58.14
CA ALA A 5 47.70 1.40 56.93
C ALA A 5 46.39 0.66 56.58
N ALA A 6 45.28 1.40 56.51
CA ALA A 6 44.00 0.90 56.04
C ALA A 6 43.95 1.00 54.50
N SER A 7 43.86 -0.16 53.84
CA SER A 7 43.70 -0.27 52.39
C SER A 7 42.20 -0.23 52.06
N TRP A 8 41.75 0.82 51.37
CA TRP A 8 40.36 0.97 50.92
C TRP A 8 40.26 0.53 49.45
N LEU A 9 39.65 -0.63 49.22
CA LEU A 9 39.30 -1.12 47.88
C LEU A 9 38.01 -0.41 47.41
N LEU A 10 38.15 0.52 46.47
CA LEU A 10 37.03 1.13 45.74
C LEU A 10 36.54 0.18 44.65
N THR A 11 35.42 -0.50 44.89
CA THR A 11 34.67 -1.23 43.85
C THR A 11 33.86 -0.23 43.00
N LEU A 12 34.31 -0.01 41.76
CA LEU A 12 33.56 0.73 40.74
C LEU A 12 32.32 -0.09 40.31
N ILE A 13 31.14 0.35 40.73
CA ILE A 13 29.86 -0.16 40.23
C ILE A 13 29.54 0.60 38.93
N LEU A 14 29.75 -0.05 37.79
CA LEU A 14 29.31 0.43 36.49
C LEU A 14 27.78 0.27 36.40
N LEU A 15 27.04 1.37 36.61
CA LEU A 15 25.61 1.41 36.34
C LEU A 15 25.40 1.53 34.81
N PRO A 16 24.58 0.67 34.18
CA PRO A 16 24.30 0.77 32.76
C PRO A 16 23.51 2.05 32.49
N ILE A 17 24.01 2.87 31.56
CA ILE A 17 23.32 4.08 31.09
C ILE A 17 22.21 3.61 30.15
N TRP A 18 20.99 3.50 30.66
CA TRP A 18 19.81 3.29 29.82
C TRP A 18 19.54 4.59 29.07
N GLN A 19 20.00 4.68 27.82
CA GLN A 19 19.59 5.77 26.93
C GLN A 19 18.11 5.58 26.59
N THR A 20 17.23 6.26 27.32
CA THR A 20 15.83 6.41 26.93
C THR A 20 15.80 7.29 25.68
N GLN A 21 15.56 6.69 24.51
CA GLN A 21 15.20 7.47 23.33
C GLN A 21 13.89 8.19 23.65
N ALA A 22 13.93 9.52 23.75
CA ALA A 22 12.74 10.33 23.92
C ALA A 22 11.84 10.13 22.69
N ALA A 23 10.59 9.72 22.91
CA ALA A 23 9.59 9.71 21.85
C ALA A 23 9.40 11.15 21.35
N THR A 24 9.81 11.41 20.12
CA THR A 24 9.64 12.74 19.50
C THR A 24 8.15 12.96 19.23
N THR A 25 7.64 14.13 19.64
CA THR A 25 6.29 14.55 19.29
C THR A 25 6.15 14.65 17.77
N PRO A 26 5.08 14.13 17.17
CA PRO A 26 4.86 14.22 15.73
C PRO A 26 4.83 15.69 15.30
N THR A 27 5.52 15.99 14.20
CA THR A 27 5.67 17.37 13.69
C THR A 27 4.61 17.72 12.64
N THR A 28 3.90 16.71 12.12
CA THR A 28 2.80 16.89 11.16
C THR A 28 1.57 16.03 11.49
N PRO A 29 0.36 16.39 11.01
CA PRO A 29 -0.82 15.54 11.13
C PRO A 29 -0.64 14.15 10.50
N ALA A 30 0.07 14.06 9.36
CA ALA A 30 0.37 12.80 8.70
C ALA A 30 1.29 11.90 9.55
N GLU A 31 2.30 12.45 10.21
CA GLU A 31 3.13 11.72 11.18
C GLU A 31 2.32 11.29 12.40
N ALA A 32 1.46 12.16 12.94
CA ALA A 32 0.61 11.84 14.07
C ALA A 32 -0.35 10.68 13.77
N VAL A 33 -1.00 10.69 12.60
CA VAL A 33 -1.83 9.58 12.13
C VAL A 33 -0.99 8.33 11.89
N SER A 34 0.18 8.46 11.25
CA SER A 34 1.07 7.32 11.00
C SER A 34 1.46 6.61 12.30
N ASN A 35 1.80 7.36 13.35
CA ASN A 35 2.10 6.81 14.68
C ASN A 35 0.90 6.05 15.28
N LYS A 36 -0.33 6.56 15.09
CA LYS A 36 -1.54 5.89 15.55
C LYS A 36 -1.87 4.62 14.75
N VAL A 37 -1.58 4.61 13.45
CA VAL A 37 -1.70 3.41 12.59
C VAL A 37 -0.68 2.35 12.98
N LEU A 38 0.54 2.78 13.30
CA LEU A 38 1.60 1.90 13.80
C LEU A 38 1.28 1.21 15.11
N ALA A 39 0.56 1.91 16.00
CA ALA A 39 0.09 1.35 17.25
C ALA A 39 -0.99 0.26 17.06
N GLN A 40 -1.58 0.10 15.87
CA GLN A 40 -2.57 -0.94 15.57
C GLN A 40 -1.89 -2.25 15.16
N SER A 41 -1.46 -3.07 16.13
CA SER A 41 -0.75 -4.33 15.88
C SER A 41 -1.49 -5.28 14.94
N GLN A 42 -2.83 -5.34 15.04
CA GLN A 42 -3.66 -6.15 14.15
C GLN A 42 -3.59 -5.69 12.68
N TRP A 43 -3.50 -4.37 12.45
CA TRP A 43 -3.40 -3.82 11.09
C TRP A 43 -2.01 -4.07 10.51
N GLN A 44 -0.97 -3.99 11.34
CA GLN A 44 0.39 -4.34 10.94
C GLN A 44 0.49 -5.82 10.55
N ALA A 45 -0.11 -6.72 11.34
CA ALA A 45 -0.16 -8.14 11.02
C ALA A 45 -0.97 -8.41 9.73
N GLN A 46 -2.09 -7.72 9.53
CA GLN A 46 -2.88 -7.83 8.30
C GLN A 46 -2.10 -7.34 7.07
N ALA A 47 -1.29 -6.27 7.20
CA ALA A 47 -0.48 -5.71 6.13
C ALA A 47 0.63 -6.65 5.61
N GLN A 48 0.98 -7.69 6.38
CA GLN A 48 1.91 -8.73 5.93
C GLN A 48 1.25 -9.80 5.05
N GLN A 49 -0.07 -9.83 4.96
CA GLN A 49 -0.80 -10.80 4.14
C GLN A 49 -0.94 -10.31 2.71
N CYS A 50 -1.00 -11.24 1.76
CA CYS A 50 -1.27 -10.89 0.38
C CYS A 50 -2.66 -10.24 0.23
N PRO A 51 -2.81 -9.06 -0.38
CA PRO A 51 -4.13 -8.43 -0.51
C PRO A 51 -5.15 -9.31 -1.25
N ALA A 52 -4.69 -10.11 -2.23
CA ALA A 52 -5.53 -11.06 -2.95
C ALA A 52 -6.24 -12.08 -2.04
N THR A 53 -5.75 -12.39 -0.83
CA THR A 53 -6.42 -13.31 0.11
C THR A 53 -7.43 -12.61 1.00
N LEU A 54 -7.41 -11.28 1.05
CA LEU A 54 -8.24 -10.45 1.93
C LEU A 54 -9.40 -9.77 1.21
N ILE A 55 -9.41 -9.78 -0.13
CA ILE A 55 -10.54 -9.27 -0.92
C ILE A 55 -11.83 -10.03 -0.54
N PRO A 56 -12.89 -9.33 -0.08
CA PRO A 56 -14.14 -9.98 0.31
C PRO A 56 -14.86 -10.57 -0.91
N LYS A 57 -15.56 -11.70 -0.71
CA LYS A 57 -16.30 -12.41 -1.77
C LYS A 57 -17.43 -11.60 -2.42
N ARG A 58 -17.92 -10.56 -1.73
CA ARG A 58 -18.89 -9.59 -2.27
C ARG A 58 -18.25 -8.22 -2.18
N ALA A 59 -18.07 -7.56 -3.32
CA ALA A 59 -17.65 -6.16 -3.35
C ALA A 59 -18.74 -5.31 -2.70
N GLN A 60 -18.44 -4.68 -1.57
CA GLN A 60 -19.41 -3.97 -0.74
C GLN A 60 -19.28 -2.44 -0.80
N ALA A 61 -18.15 -1.92 -1.32
CA ALA A 61 -17.89 -0.49 -1.33
C ALA A 61 -17.49 -0.01 -2.73
N SER A 62 -18.40 0.68 -3.41
CA SER A 62 -18.05 1.64 -4.46
C SER A 62 -17.47 2.90 -3.80
N LEU A 63 -16.44 3.48 -4.41
CA LEU A 63 -15.92 4.82 -4.08
C LEU A 63 -16.91 5.89 -4.57
N ASP A 64 -18.16 5.82 -4.14
CA ASP A 64 -19.19 6.81 -4.53
C ASP A 64 -19.09 8.07 -3.65
N ARG A 65 -18.34 8.00 -2.55
CA ARG A 65 -18.07 9.12 -1.65
C ARG A 65 -16.69 9.70 -1.94
N GLY A 66 -16.65 11.02 -2.18
CA GLY A 66 -15.45 11.79 -2.48
C GLY A 66 -14.42 11.81 -1.33
N ASP A 67 -13.25 12.39 -1.61
CA ASP A 67 -12.16 12.55 -0.66
C ASP A 67 -12.51 13.58 0.43
N ASN A 68 -12.87 13.08 1.62
CA ASN A 68 -13.11 13.92 2.80
C ASN A 68 -11.86 14.06 3.70
N CYS A 69 -10.75 13.41 3.34
CA CYS A 69 -9.54 13.31 4.15
C CYS A 69 -8.39 14.19 3.61
N SER A 70 -8.65 15.02 2.59
CA SER A 70 -7.66 15.87 1.94
C SER A 70 -7.12 16.97 2.85
N GLU A 71 -7.98 17.53 3.70
CA GLU A 71 -7.59 18.55 4.66
C GLU A 71 -6.89 17.91 5.86
N ALA A 72 -5.74 18.47 6.24
CA ALA A 72 -4.89 17.89 7.28
C ALA A 72 -5.60 17.75 8.64
N GLU A 73 -6.53 18.65 8.93
CA GLU A 73 -7.38 18.63 10.14
C GLU A 73 -8.42 17.50 10.16
N HIS A 74 -8.79 16.95 9.00
CA HIS A 74 -9.73 15.82 8.91
C HIS A 74 -9.05 14.45 9.02
N MET A 75 -7.71 14.38 8.97
CA MET A 75 -7.01 13.10 8.98
C MET A 75 -7.32 12.26 10.24
N GLU A 76 -7.47 12.90 11.40
CA GLU A 76 -7.83 12.18 12.63
C GLU A 76 -9.27 11.66 12.61
N SER A 77 -10.26 12.44 12.13
CA SER A 77 -11.65 11.98 12.05
C SER A 77 -11.79 10.85 11.03
N CYS A 78 -11.14 10.96 9.87
CA CYS A 78 -11.04 9.87 8.90
C CYS A 78 -10.42 8.60 9.52
N LEU A 79 -9.39 8.73 10.36
CA LEU A 79 -8.82 7.59 11.06
C LEU A 79 -9.85 6.92 11.98
N GLN A 80 -10.70 7.69 12.66
CA GLN A 80 -11.75 7.14 13.52
C GLN A 80 -12.84 6.41 12.72
N HIS A 81 -13.28 6.96 11.58
CA HIS A 81 -14.22 6.26 10.71
C HIS A 81 -13.61 5.00 10.08
N CYS A 82 -12.34 5.05 9.67
CA CYS A 82 -11.61 3.87 9.21
C CYS A 82 -11.53 2.78 10.30
N LYS A 83 -11.31 3.16 11.56
CA LYS A 83 -11.39 2.23 12.70
C LYS A 83 -12.79 1.63 12.85
N ALA A 84 -13.83 2.43 12.65
CA ALA A 84 -15.22 2.00 12.65
C ALA A 84 -15.61 1.12 11.44
N GLY A 85 -14.72 0.93 10.46
CA GLY A 85 -14.93 0.06 9.31
C GLY A 85 -15.28 0.78 8.01
N ASP A 86 -15.16 2.11 7.97
CA ASP A 86 -15.33 2.86 6.73
C ASP A 86 -14.11 2.66 5.81
N GLY A 87 -14.26 1.79 4.81
CA GLY A 87 -13.19 1.49 3.86
C GLY A 87 -12.80 2.68 2.99
N ASN A 88 -13.73 3.60 2.72
CA ASN A 88 -13.45 4.79 1.90
C ASN A 88 -12.55 5.76 2.66
N ASP A 89 -12.84 6.00 3.95
CA ASP A 89 -11.98 6.84 4.79
C ASP A 89 -10.61 6.18 5.03
N CYS A 90 -10.54 4.84 5.14
CA CYS A 90 -9.24 4.16 5.14
C CYS A 90 -8.43 4.45 3.87
N TYR A 91 -9.07 4.38 2.70
CA TYR A 91 -8.42 4.61 1.40
C TYR A 91 -7.96 6.06 1.23
N TRP A 92 -8.87 7.02 1.43
CA TRP A 92 -8.55 8.44 1.25
C TRP A 92 -7.56 8.95 2.28
N LEU A 93 -7.62 8.45 3.52
CA LEU A 93 -6.59 8.76 4.51
C LEU A 93 -5.22 8.22 4.08
N ALA A 94 -5.14 7.00 3.55
CA ALA A 94 -3.88 6.44 3.05
C ALA A 94 -3.27 7.29 1.94
N ILE A 95 -4.09 7.70 0.96
CA ILE A 95 -3.68 8.58 -0.15
C ILE A 95 -3.13 9.90 0.39
N ASN A 96 -3.83 10.53 1.34
CA ASN A 96 -3.44 11.85 1.83
C ASN A 96 -2.24 11.79 2.78
N VAL A 97 -2.08 10.75 3.58
CA VAL A 97 -0.84 10.50 4.35
C VAL A 97 0.34 10.27 3.42
N GLN A 98 0.17 9.48 2.35
CA GLN A 98 1.22 9.25 1.34
C GLN A 98 1.60 10.55 0.61
N LYS A 99 0.60 11.34 0.16
CA LYS A 99 0.79 12.63 -0.53
C LYS A 99 1.49 13.66 0.37
N ALA A 100 1.17 13.66 1.66
CA ALA A 100 1.85 14.46 2.68
C ALA A 100 3.26 13.93 3.02
N LYS A 101 3.76 12.92 2.30
CA LYS A 101 5.06 12.27 2.50
C LYS A 101 5.22 11.64 3.89
N GLY A 102 4.12 11.17 4.48
CA GLY A 102 4.16 10.35 5.67
C GLY A 102 4.92 9.03 5.42
N PRO A 103 5.40 8.35 6.48
CA PRO A 103 6.13 7.10 6.34
C PRO A 103 5.24 5.98 5.79
N ALA A 104 5.79 5.08 4.97
CA ALA A 104 5.05 3.97 4.34
C ALA A 104 4.28 3.09 5.33
N MET A 105 4.89 2.83 6.48
CA MET A 105 4.29 2.07 7.58
C MET A 105 3.01 2.73 8.17
N GLY A 106 2.76 4.01 7.86
CA GLY A 106 1.55 4.74 8.23
C GLY A 106 0.41 4.67 7.21
N TYR A 107 0.69 4.45 5.92
CA TYR A 107 -0.34 4.40 4.87
C TYR A 107 -0.53 3.01 4.22
N GLU A 108 0.51 2.17 4.15
CA GLU A 108 0.39 0.80 3.61
C GLU A 108 -0.63 -0.06 4.39
N PRO A 109 -0.68 -0.03 5.74
CA PRO A 109 -1.72 -0.75 6.49
C PRO A 109 -3.13 -0.17 6.27
N LEU A 110 -3.25 1.12 5.99
CA LEU A 110 -4.53 1.75 5.67
C LEU A 110 -5.05 1.27 4.30
N PHE A 111 -4.19 1.20 3.28
CA PHE A 111 -4.54 0.60 1.98
C PHE A 111 -4.94 -0.88 2.13
N GLN A 112 -4.17 -1.65 2.91
CA GLN A 112 -4.52 -3.05 3.20
C GLN A 112 -5.89 -3.18 3.86
N ARG A 113 -6.18 -2.32 4.83
CA ARG A 113 -7.46 -2.33 5.53
C ARG A 113 -8.60 -1.95 4.59
N ALA A 114 -8.44 -0.89 3.79
CA ALA A 114 -9.40 -0.51 2.75
C ALA A 114 -9.70 -1.67 1.80
N CYS A 115 -8.67 -2.40 1.38
CA CYS A 115 -8.81 -3.60 0.56
C CYS A 115 -9.67 -4.67 1.25
N SER A 116 -9.37 -4.98 2.52
CA SER A 116 -10.14 -5.97 3.30
C SER A 116 -11.60 -5.56 3.55
N LEU A 117 -11.88 -4.25 3.50
CA LEU A 117 -13.22 -3.67 3.59
C LEU A 117 -13.92 -3.53 2.23
N GLY A 118 -13.30 -4.02 1.15
CA GLY A 118 -13.90 -4.09 -0.18
C GLY A 118 -13.68 -2.87 -1.06
N VAL A 119 -12.82 -1.92 -0.69
CA VAL A 119 -12.41 -0.81 -1.57
C VAL A 119 -11.27 -1.28 -2.46
N MET A 120 -11.60 -1.61 -3.71
CA MET A 120 -10.67 -2.26 -4.64
C MET A 120 -9.45 -1.40 -4.99
N SER A 121 -9.61 -0.08 -5.07
CA SER A 121 -8.46 0.82 -5.26
C SER A 121 -7.48 0.74 -4.08
N GLY A 122 -7.95 0.44 -2.86
CA GLY A 122 -7.06 0.12 -1.73
C GLY A 122 -6.22 -1.13 -1.97
N CYS A 123 -6.79 -2.17 -2.59
CA CYS A 123 -6.04 -3.36 -3.00
C CYS A 123 -4.98 -3.02 -4.06
N THR A 124 -5.37 -2.23 -5.06
CA THR A 124 -4.47 -1.78 -6.14
C THR A 124 -3.30 -0.98 -5.59
N ASN A 125 -3.54 0.00 -4.72
CA ASN A 125 -2.49 0.80 -4.11
C ASN A 125 -1.58 -0.02 -3.20
N ARG A 126 -2.13 -0.94 -2.39
CA ARG A 126 -1.32 -1.83 -1.55
C ARG A 126 -0.40 -2.73 -2.39
N ALA A 127 -0.92 -3.31 -3.48
CA ALA A 127 -0.12 -4.12 -4.40
C ALA A 127 1.00 -3.29 -5.08
N ALA A 128 0.72 -2.04 -5.45
CA ALA A 128 1.74 -1.15 -5.99
C ALA A 128 2.85 -0.87 -4.95
N GLY A 129 2.49 -0.59 -3.70
CA GLY A 129 3.44 -0.40 -2.60
C GLY A 129 4.30 -1.63 -2.34
N MET A 130 3.70 -2.83 -2.32
CA MET A 130 4.44 -4.10 -2.22
C MET A 130 5.46 -4.27 -3.34
N PHE A 131 5.05 -4.02 -4.59
CA PHE A 131 5.93 -4.15 -5.74
C PHE A 131 7.10 -3.17 -5.70
N VAL A 132 6.86 -1.91 -5.31
CA VAL A 132 7.93 -0.91 -5.16
C VAL A 132 8.92 -1.31 -4.07
N ALA A 133 8.43 -1.86 -2.96
CA ALA A 133 9.29 -2.27 -1.85
C ALA A 133 10.15 -3.52 -2.16
N SER A 134 9.66 -4.42 -3.01
CA SER A 134 10.34 -5.70 -3.29
C SER A 134 10.03 -6.22 -4.70
N PRO A 135 10.50 -5.53 -5.76
CA PRO A 135 10.12 -5.84 -7.14
C PRO A 135 10.68 -7.17 -7.66
N ASP A 136 11.81 -7.63 -7.12
CA ASP A 136 12.50 -8.85 -7.56
C ASP A 136 12.00 -10.11 -6.85
N ASP A 137 11.29 -9.96 -5.73
CA ASP A 137 10.74 -11.08 -4.97
C ASP A 137 9.60 -11.75 -5.76
N GLU A 138 9.78 -13.01 -6.10
CA GLU A 138 8.81 -13.77 -6.91
C GLU A 138 7.47 -13.97 -6.19
N SER A 139 7.50 -14.21 -4.87
CA SER A 139 6.27 -14.38 -4.08
C SER A 139 5.48 -13.08 -4.00
N VAL A 140 6.18 -11.94 -3.90
CA VAL A 140 5.58 -10.60 -3.97
C VAL A 140 4.98 -10.35 -5.34
N ARG A 141 5.72 -10.62 -6.43
CA ARG A 141 5.22 -10.45 -7.80
C ARG A 141 3.96 -11.28 -8.06
N GLN A 142 3.93 -12.54 -7.62
CA GLN A 142 2.76 -13.41 -7.74
C GLN A 142 1.55 -12.84 -6.97
N CYS A 143 1.78 -12.42 -5.72
CA CYS A 143 0.73 -11.80 -4.91
C CYS A 143 0.19 -10.50 -5.54
N VAL A 144 1.08 -9.63 -6.03
CA VAL A 144 0.74 -8.36 -6.68
C VAL A 144 -0.09 -8.60 -7.93
N THR A 145 0.35 -9.51 -8.81
CA THR A 145 -0.37 -9.85 -10.04
C THR A 145 -1.73 -10.49 -9.75
N GLN A 146 -1.81 -11.37 -8.75
CA GLN A 146 -3.10 -11.94 -8.33
C GLN A 146 -4.04 -10.88 -7.75
N THR A 147 -3.50 -9.89 -7.03
CA THR A 147 -4.28 -8.79 -6.47
C THR A 147 -4.85 -7.91 -7.58
N TYR A 148 -4.02 -7.49 -8.54
CA TYR A 148 -4.50 -6.70 -9.68
C TYR A 148 -5.52 -7.46 -10.52
N ALA A 149 -5.32 -8.77 -10.73
CA ALA A 149 -6.30 -9.59 -11.44
C ALA A 149 -7.68 -9.55 -10.76
N LYS A 150 -7.74 -9.80 -9.44
CA LYS A 150 -8.99 -9.79 -8.67
C LYS A 150 -9.62 -8.41 -8.56
N ALA A 151 -8.84 -7.36 -8.34
CA ALA A 151 -9.37 -5.99 -8.31
C ALA A 151 -9.88 -5.55 -9.70
N CYS A 152 -9.23 -6.00 -10.78
CA CYS A 152 -9.73 -5.76 -12.14
C CYS A 152 -11.04 -6.49 -12.43
N GLU A 153 -11.37 -7.59 -11.75
CA GLU A 153 -12.69 -8.24 -11.89
C GLU A 153 -13.86 -7.29 -11.57
N THR A 154 -13.63 -6.25 -10.76
CA THR A 154 -14.62 -5.21 -10.43
C THR A 154 -14.48 -3.95 -11.30
N ASP A 155 -13.75 -4.02 -12.41
CA ASP A 155 -13.43 -2.88 -13.29
C ASP A 155 -12.74 -1.71 -12.54
N ASP A 156 -11.89 -2.00 -11.54
CA ASP A 156 -10.98 -0.98 -11.00
C ASP A 156 -9.98 -0.57 -12.11
N PRO A 157 -9.99 0.70 -12.57
CA PRO A 157 -9.24 1.10 -13.76
C PRO A 157 -7.74 0.84 -13.65
N TRP A 158 -7.14 1.24 -12.53
CA TRP A 158 -5.72 1.04 -12.29
C TRP A 158 -5.35 -0.43 -12.11
N ALA A 159 -6.20 -1.24 -11.44
CA ALA A 159 -5.98 -2.68 -11.37
C ALA A 159 -5.94 -3.32 -12.76
N CYS A 160 -6.86 -2.96 -13.66
CA CYS A 160 -6.87 -3.49 -15.01
C CYS A 160 -5.65 -3.05 -15.81
N THR A 161 -5.24 -1.77 -15.71
CA THR A 161 -4.03 -1.27 -16.36
C THR A 161 -2.78 -2.00 -15.87
N MET A 162 -2.62 -2.17 -14.55
CA MET A 162 -1.46 -2.84 -13.97
C MET A 162 -1.47 -4.35 -14.20
N TYR A 163 -2.64 -4.99 -14.22
CA TYR A 163 -2.73 -6.41 -14.56
C TYR A 163 -2.36 -6.65 -16.03
N GLY A 164 -2.86 -5.81 -16.94
CA GLY A 164 -2.47 -5.84 -18.35
C GLY A 164 -0.96 -5.63 -18.54
N PHE A 165 -0.36 -4.70 -17.78
CA PHE A 165 1.09 -4.52 -17.77
C PHE A 165 1.82 -5.79 -17.31
N ASN A 166 1.45 -6.35 -16.17
CA ASN A 166 2.09 -7.57 -15.64
C ASN A 166 1.96 -8.76 -16.60
N LEU A 167 0.80 -8.93 -17.25
CA LEU A 167 0.62 -9.94 -18.30
C LEU A 167 1.53 -9.69 -19.50
N SER A 168 1.68 -8.45 -19.96
CA SER A 168 2.54 -8.13 -21.11
C SER A 168 4.03 -8.37 -20.84
N GLN A 169 4.46 -8.21 -19.59
CA GLN A 169 5.86 -8.33 -19.17
C GLN A 169 6.20 -9.69 -18.54
N GLY A 170 5.20 -10.51 -18.20
CA GLY A 170 5.40 -11.74 -17.47
C GLY A 170 5.81 -11.53 -16.00
N ILE A 171 5.27 -10.50 -15.34
CA ILE A 171 5.57 -10.20 -13.93
C ILE A 171 4.64 -11.03 -13.04
N GLY A 172 5.18 -11.99 -12.28
CA GLY A 172 4.41 -12.85 -11.38
C GLY A 172 3.39 -13.75 -12.09
N THR A 173 3.52 -13.92 -13.41
CA THR A 173 2.70 -14.74 -14.30
C THR A 173 3.48 -14.99 -15.59
N PRO A 174 3.23 -16.07 -16.34
CA PRO A 174 3.73 -16.19 -17.71
C PRO A 174 3.25 -15.00 -18.57
N PRO A 175 4.08 -14.52 -19.52
CA PRO A 175 3.70 -13.42 -20.40
C PRO A 175 2.57 -13.83 -21.35
N ASP A 176 1.56 -12.98 -21.47
CA ASP A 176 0.38 -13.18 -22.33
C ASP A 176 -0.13 -11.83 -22.85
N SER A 177 0.42 -11.40 -24.00
CA SER A 177 0.07 -10.14 -24.65
C SER A 177 -1.39 -10.09 -25.12
N ILE A 178 -1.99 -11.23 -25.49
CA ILE A 178 -3.37 -11.26 -25.98
C ILE A 178 -4.35 -11.05 -24.83
N LYS A 179 -4.12 -11.74 -23.72
CA LYS A 179 -4.88 -11.50 -22.49
C LYS A 179 -4.66 -10.09 -21.94
N ALA A 180 -3.43 -9.56 -22.04
CA ALA A 180 -3.15 -8.18 -21.65
C ALA A 180 -4.05 -7.19 -22.40
N LEU A 181 -4.12 -7.28 -23.74
CA LEU A 181 -4.97 -6.39 -24.55
C LEU A 181 -6.44 -6.44 -24.10
N LYS A 182 -6.98 -7.64 -23.88
CA LYS A 182 -8.38 -7.85 -23.46
C LYS A 182 -8.67 -7.29 -22.07
N VAL A 183 -7.72 -7.40 -21.14
CA VAL A 183 -7.84 -6.85 -19.78
C VAL A 183 -7.77 -5.32 -19.82
N LEU A 184 -6.90 -4.76 -20.65
CA LEU A 184 -6.70 -3.31 -20.75
C LEU A 184 -7.96 -2.56 -21.21
N ASP A 185 -8.79 -3.18 -22.07
CA ASP A 185 -10.08 -2.60 -22.49
C ASP A 185 -10.99 -2.27 -21.30
N ARG A 186 -10.90 -3.06 -20.21
CA ARG A 186 -11.74 -2.88 -19.01
C ARG A 186 -11.36 -1.66 -18.19
N SER A 187 -10.15 -1.12 -18.37
CA SER A 187 -9.68 0.06 -17.62
C SER A 187 -10.60 1.28 -17.84
N CYS A 188 -11.23 1.36 -19.00
CA CYS A 188 -12.10 2.47 -19.35
C CYS A 188 -13.57 2.29 -18.90
N ASN A 189 -13.97 1.09 -18.43
CA ASN A 189 -15.37 0.75 -18.17
C ASN A 189 -16.02 1.65 -17.10
N LYS A 190 -15.29 1.94 -16.02
CA LYS A 190 -15.86 2.58 -14.83
C LYS A 190 -15.93 4.11 -14.93
N HIS A 191 -14.89 4.74 -15.49
CA HIS A 191 -14.74 6.21 -15.47
C HIS A 191 -14.53 6.82 -16.87
N GLY A 192 -14.54 6.00 -17.93
CA GLY A 192 -14.48 6.45 -19.31
C GLY A 192 -13.09 6.92 -19.76
N LEU A 193 -13.04 7.49 -20.98
CA LEU A 193 -11.79 7.80 -21.69
C LEU A 193 -10.93 8.90 -21.06
N LYS A 194 -11.51 9.71 -20.16
CA LYS A 194 -10.76 10.78 -19.46
C LYS A 194 -10.07 10.29 -18.19
N ASP A 195 -10.32 9.05 -17.76
CA ASP A 195 -9.62 8.48 -16.63
C ASP A 195 -8.13 8.29 -16.95
N PRO A 196 -7.20 8.73 -16.08
CA PRO A 196 -5.76 8.54 -16.28
C PRO A 196 -5.35 7.07 -16.47
N ALA A 197 -6.00 6.14 -15.77
CA ALA A 197 -5.73 4.71 -15.91
C ALA A 197 -6.13 4.19 -17.28
N CYS A 198 -7.29 4.63 -17.80
CA CYS A 198 -7.75 4.30 -19.15
C CYS A 198 -6.79 4.87 -20.21
N THR A 199 -6.36 6.13 -20.05
CA THR A 199 -5.36 6.73 -20.94
C THR A 199 -4.06 5.92 -20.96
N ALA A 200 -3.57 5.51 -19.78
CA ALA A 200 -2.39 4.67 -19.67
C ALA A 200 -2.60 3.28 -20.29
N ALA A 201 -3.80 2.71 -20.15
CA ALA A 201 -4.15 1.43 -20.76
C ALA A 201 -4.11 1.49 -22.28
N ILE A 202 -4.70 2.52 -22.90
CA ILE A 202 -4.69 2.73 -24.35
C ILE A 202 -3.26 2.85 -24.89
N GLN A 203 -2.40 3.61 -24.19
CA GLN A 203 -0.99 3.73 -24.56
C GLN A 203 -0.25 2.40 -24.47
N LEU A 204 -0.55 1.59 -23.45
CA LEU A 204 0.03 0.27 -23.30
C LEU A 204 -0.48 -0.71 -24.37
N GLN A 205 -1.77 -0.64 -24.73
CA GLN A 205 -2.33 -1.44 -25.81
C GLN A 205 -1.62 -1.18 -27.12
N GLN A 206 -1.40 0.09 -27.47
CA GLN A 206 -0.66 0.45 -28.69
C GLN A 206 0.75 -0.15 -28.69
N LYS A 207 1.49 -0.01 -27.59
CA LYS A 207 2.85 -0.58 -27.46
C LYS A 207 2.86 -2.10 -27.63
N ILE A 208 1.87 -2.80 -27.06
CA ILE A 208 1.73 -4.25 -27.19
C ILE A 208 1.44 -4.62 -28.64
N GLN A 209 0.51 -3.93 -29.30
CA GLN A 209 0.14 -4.16 -30.69
C GLN A 209 1.33 -3.92 -31.64
N ASP A 210 2.07 -2.83 -31.45
CA ASP A 210 3.27 -2.51 -32.24
C ASP A 210 4.32 -3.62 -32.11
N LYS A 211 4.54 -4.11 -30.89
CA LYS A 211 5.48 -5.23 -30.64
C LYS A 211 5.02 -6.53 -31.30
N LEU A 212 3.72 -6.80 -31.34
CA LEU A 212 3.16 -8.00 -31.99
C LEU A 212 3.21 -7.90 -33.51
N ALA A 213 3.09 -6.70 -34.07
CA ALA A 213 3.15 -6.44 -35.51
C ALA A 213 4.59 -6.35 -36.04
N ALA A 214 5.58 -6.12 -35.17
CA ALA A 214 6.97 -6.03 -35.57
C ALA A 214 7.47 -7.33 -36.24
N PRO A 215 8.27 -7.22 -37.33
CA PRO A 215 8.88 -8.39 -37.95
C PRO A 215 9.74 -9.13 -36.92
N LYS A 216 9.64 -10.46 -36.90
CA LYS A 216 10.59 -11.27 -36.11
C LYS A 216 11.99 -11.15 -36.74
N PRO A 217 13.05 -11.09 -35.92
CA PRO A 217 14.43 -11.06 -36.41
C PRO A 217 14.78 -12.32 -37.19
#